data_AF-A0A0D3AC01-F1
#
_entry.id   AF-A0A0D3AC01-F1
#
_cell.length_a   1.000
_cell.length_b   1.000
_cell.length_c   1.000
_cell.angle_alpha   90.00
_cell.angle_beta   90.00
_cell.angle_gamma   90.00
#
_symmetry.space_group_name_H-M   'P 1'
#
loop_
_entity.id
_entity.type
_entity.pdbx_description
1 polymer ?
#
loop_
_entity_poly.entity_id
_entity_poly.type
_entity_poly.pdbx_seq_one_letter_code
_entity_poly.pdbx_strand_id
1 'polypeptide(L)'
;MGKKGKPLHYKGSIIHHMCPDYMIGGGDFTDERKGCGGESIYGGRFFEDENFIKKHTGPGILSMNNRGPDTNQSQFMICLTENWELDEVHVVFVKL
;
A
#
# COMPACT_ATOMS: atom_id res chain seq x y z
N MET A 1 19.93 -4.98 -1.71
CA MET A 1 19.07 -5.79 -0.80
C MET A 1 18.51 -4.86 0.25
N GLY A 2 17.24 -5.01 0.62
CA GLY A 2 16.65 -4.24 1.70
C GLY A 2 17.00 -4.80 3.08
N LYS A 3 16.54 -4.15 4.15
CA LYS A 3 16.93 -4.47 5.53
C LYS A 3 16.41 -5.83 5.99
N LYS A 4 15.30 -6.30 5.40
CA LYS A 4 14.76 -7.65 5.63
C LYS A 4 15.44 -8.74 4.81
N GLY A 5 16.56 -8.43 4.14
CA GLY A 5 17.31 -9.42 3.37
C GLY A 5 16.62 -9.90 2.09
N LYS A 6 15.63 -9.13 1.59
CA LYS A 6 14.95 -9.39 0.31
C LYS A 6 15.25 -8.28 -0.70
N PRO A 7 15.13 -8.54 -2.01
CA PRO A 7 15.23 -7.49 -3.03
C PRO A 7 14.07 -6.49 -2.91
N LEU A 8 14.36 -5.20 -3.06
CA LEU A 8 13.37 -4.13 -3.04
C LEU A 8 12.69 -4.01 -4.41
N HIS A 9 11.85 -4.99 -4.76
CA HIS A 9 11.07 -4.96 -6.00
C HIS A 9 9.74 -5.70 -5.84
N TYR A 10 8.74 -5.31 -6.64
CA TYR A 10 7.45 -6.02 -6.68
C TYR A 10 7.44 -7.27 -7.55
N LYS A 11 8.52 -7.60 -8.29
CA LYS A 11 8.57 -8.81 -9.12
C LYS A 11 8.31 -10.05 -8.27
N GLY A 12 7.22 -10.76 -8.58
CA GLY A 12 6.79 -11.95 -7.85
C GLY A 12 6.06 -11.68 -6.53
N SER A 13 5.85 -10.41 -6.15
CA SER A 13 4.86 -10.06 -5.13
C SER A 13 3.46 -10.35 -5.67
N ILE A 14 2.56 -10.75 -4.79
CA ILE A 14 1.18 -11.15 -5.13
C ILE A 14 0.19 -10.10 -4.61
N ILE A 15 -1.04 -10.16 -5.13
CA ILE A 15 -2.20 -9.56 -4.46
C ILE A 15 -2.61 -10.53 -3.36
N HIS A 16 -2.31 -10.20 -2.11
CA HIS A 16 -2.56 -11.05 -0.94
C HIS A 16 -3.88 -10.73 -0.24
N HIS A 17 -4.49 -9.58 -0.54
CA HIS A 17 -5.79 -9.19 0.01
C HIS A 17 -6.73 -8.78 -1.13
N MET A 18 -7.93 -9.32 -1.13
CA MET A 18 -8.97 -8.99 -2.10
C MET A 18 -10.29 -8.87 -1.37
N CYS A 19 -10.90 -7.70 -1.44
CA CYS A 19 -12.24 -7.44 -0.96
C CYS A 19 -13.10 -7.01 -2.16
N PRO A 20 -13.99 -7.88 -2.67
CA PRO A 20 -14.87 -7.55 -3.79
C PRO A 20 -15.65 -6.26 -3.53
N ASP A 21 -15.86 -5.47 -4.59
CA ASP A 21 -16.55 -4.18 -4.53
C ASP A 21 -15.93 -3.17 -3.54
N TYR A 22 -14.65 -3.35 -3.22
CA TYR A 22 -13.92 -2.49 -2.31
C TYR A 22 -12.54 -2.16 -2.86
N MET A 23 -11.56 -3.04 -2.64
CA MET A 23 -10.19 -2.84 -3.07
C MET A 23 -9.42 -4.17 -3.13
N ILE A 24 -8.29 -4.12 -3.82
CA ILE A 24 -7.28 -5.17 -3.79
C ILE A 24 -5.98 -4.63 -3.18
N GLY A 25 -5.31 -5.46 -2.38
CA GLY A 25 -4.10 -5.11 -1.66
C GLY A 25 -2.93 -6.02 -2.03
N GLY A 26 -1.76 -5.42 -2.25
CA GLY A 26 -0.54 -6.11 -2.62
C GLY A 26 0.70 -5.42 -2.08
N GLY A 27 1.87 -5.81 -2.59
CA GLY A 27 3.13 -5.13 -2.28
C GLY A 27 3.88 -5.68 -1.07
N ASP A 28 3.40 -6.77 -0.44
CA ASP A 28 4.23 -7.55 0.48
C ASP A 28 5.15 -8.45 -0.36
N PHE A 29 6.37 -7.97 -0.61
CA PHE A 29 7.42 -8.73 -1.30
C PHE A 29 8.35 -9.49 -0.33
N THR A 30 8.12 -9.37 0.97
CA THR A 30 8.96 -10.01 1.99
C THR A 30 8.41 -11.42 2.32
N ASP A 31 8.81 -12.00 3.45
CA ASP A 31 8.45 -13.38 3.79
C ASP A 31 6.94 -13.62 3.80
N GLU A 32 6.54 -14.89 3.64
CA GLU A 32 5.16 -15.41 3.64
C GLU A 32 4.14 -14.77 2.68
N ARG A 33 4.30 -13.52 2.25
CA ARG A 33 3.42 -12.75 1.35
C ARG A 33 1.97 -12.72 1.83
N LYS A 34 1.79 -12.57 3.15
CA LYS A 34 0.48 -12.57 3.84
C LYS A 34 -0.01 -11.17 4.23
N GLY A 35 0.72 -10.11 3.88
CA GLY A 35 0.42 -8.73 4.29
C GLY A 35 1.03 -8.34 5.64
N CYS A 36 1.82 -9.22 6.25
CA CYS A 36 2.52 -8.94 7.50
C CYS A 36 3.84 -8.18 7.27
N GLY A 37 4.34 -8.19 6.03
CA GLY A 37 5.68 -7.75 5.67
C GLY A 37 5.71 -6.47 4.84
N GLY A 38 6.75 -6.33 4.00
CA GLY A 38 7.07 -5.12 3.25
C GLY A 38 8.15 -4.28 3.92
N GLU A 39 8.84 -3.49 3.12
CA GLU A 39 9.71 -2.38 3.53
C GLU A 39 9.79 -1.32 2.42
N SER A 40 10.12 -0.07 2.77
CA SER A 40 10.31 1.01 1.81
C SER A 40 11.79 1.20 1.45
N ILE A 41 12.06 2.03 0.45
CA ILE A 41 13.43 2.41 0.06
C ILE A 41 14.07 3.41 1.03
N TYR A 42 13.28 4.04 1.91
CA TYR A 42 13.73 5.13 2.79
C TYR A 42 14.53 4.65 4.02
N GLY A 43 14.84 3.35 4.09
CA GLY A 43 15.69 2.78 5.14
C GLY A 43 15.05 2.69 6.52
N GLY A 44 13.91 3.33 6.78
CA GLY A 44 13.10 3.14 7.99
C GLY A 44 12.26 1.85 7.94
N ARG A 45 11.70 1.45 9.10
CA ARG A 45 10.62 0.44 9.13
C ARG A 45 9.37 0.97 8.41
N PHE A 46 9.10 2.25 8.62
CA PHE A 46 7.99 2.99 8.05
C PHE A 46 8.45 4.36 7.56
N PHE A 47 7.60 5.02 6.78
CA PHE A 47 7.72 6.44 6.41
C PHE A 47 6.37 7.16 6.59
N GLU A 48 6.46 8.48 6.69
CA GLU A 48 5.36 9.39 7.04
C GLU A 48 4.28 9.48 5.94
N ASP A 49 3.08 9.92 6.33
CA ASP A 49 2.01 10.27 5.39
C ASP A 49 2.33 11.62 4.72
N GLU A 50 2.56 11.62 3.40
CA GLU A 50 3.04 12.83 2.71
C GLU A 50 1.99 13.94 2.63
N ASN A 51 0.75 13.59 2.26
CA ASN A 51 -0.43 14.47 2.29
C ASN A 51 -1.70 13.68 1.92
N PHE A 52 -2.86 14.27 2.17
CA PHE A 52 -4.19 13.71 1.82
C PHE A 52 -4.95 14.58 0.80
N ILE A 53 -4.23 15.23 -0.12
CA ILE A 53 -4.83 16.14 -1.10
C ILE A 53 -5.73 15.38 -2.09
N LYS A 54 -5.31 14.18 -2.50
CA LYS A 54 -6.03 13.32 -3.43
C LYS A 54 -6.99 12.39 -2.67
N LYS A 55 -8.15 12.14 -3.26
CA LYS A 55 -9.25 11.37 -2.66
C LYS A 55 -9.52 10.07 -3.40
N HIS A 56 -10.10 9.10 -2.71
CA HIS A 56 -10.47 7.78 -3.22
C HIS A 56 -11.79 7.82 -4.01
N THR A 57 -11.78 8.60 -5.09
CA THR A 57 -12.96 8.97 -5.90
C THR A 57 -13.50 7.87 -6.83
N GLY A 58 -12.92 6.67 -6.83
CA GLY A 58 -13.42 5.59 -7.67
C GLY A 58 -12.40 4.50 -8.02
N PRO A 59 -12.78 3.62 -8.96
CA PRO A 59 -11.95 2.51 -9.40
C PRO A 59 -10.61 2.98 -9.99
N GLY A 60 -9.55 2.21 -9.75
CA GLY A 60 -8.22 2.47 -10.29
C GLY A 60 -7.39 3.49 -9.51
N ILE A 61 -7.89 4.02 -8.40
CA ILE A 61 -7.07 4.81 -7.46
C ILE A 61 -6.08 3.90 -6.74
N LEU A 62 -4.80 4.27 -6.74
CA LEU A 62 -3.73 3.62 -5.98
C LEU A 62 -3.42 4.44 -4.73
N SER A 63 -3.43 3.76 -3.58
CA SER A 63 -3.12 4.36 -2.29
C SER A 63 -2.22 3.47 -1.43
N MET A 64 -1.59 4.08 -0.43
CA MET A 64 -0.72 3.39 0.50
C MET A 64 -1.52 2.53 1.49
N ASN A 65 -1.08 1.29 1.71
CA ASN A 65 -1.60 0.47 2.79
C ASN A 65 -0.72 0.62 4.04
N ASN A 66 -1.28 1.21 5.09
CA ASN A 66 -0.59 1.47 6.35
C ASN A 66 -1.31 0.76 7.52
N ARG A 67 -0.75 0.86 8.72
CA ARG A 67 -1.29 0.33 9.98
C ARG A 67 -1.60 1.45 10.97
N GLY A 68 -2.05 2.60 10.45
CA GLY A 68 -2.21 3.86 11.19
C GLY A 68 -1.28 4.96 10.69
N PRO A 69 -1.37 6.16 11.28
CA PRO A 69 -0.63 7.34 10.84
C PRO A 69 0.88 7.09 10.75
N ASP A 70 1.52 7.57 9.69
CA ASP A 70 2.96 7.54 9.46
C ASP A 70 3.58 6.12 9.45
N THR A 71 2.79 5.11 9.07
CA THR A 71 3.24 3.71 9.00
C THR A 71 3.33 3.16 7.58
N ASN A 72 3.61 4.01 6.59
CA ASN A 72 3.71 3.60 5.21
C ASN A 72 4.95 2.73 4.96
N GLN A 73 4.82 1.79 4.02
CA GLN A 73 5.89 0.91 3.57
C GLN A 73 5.66 0.55 2.09
N SER A 74 5.89 -0.69 1.65
CA SER A 74 5.69 -1.09 0.24
C SER A 74 4.32 -1.65 -0.08
N GLN A 75 3.45 -1.83 0.91
CA GLN A 75 2.12 -2.32 0.61
C GLN A 75 1.24 -1.20 0.04
N PHE A 76 0.44 -1.56 -0.96
CA PHE A 76 -0.47 -0.65 -1.65
C PHE A 76 -1.86 -1.26 -1.79
N MET A 77 -2.84 -0.40 -2.03
CA MET A 77 -4.21 -0.76 -2.36
C MET A 77 -4.59 -0.17 -3.72
N ILE A 78 -5.48 -0.87 -4.43
CA ILE A 78 -6.14 -0.39 -5.65
C ILE A 78 -7.65 -0.43 -5.40
N CYS A 79 -8.29 0.73 -5.44
CA CYS A 79 -9.73 0.84 -5.31
C CYS A 79 -10.44 0.17 -6.50
N LEU A 80 -11.49 -0.59 -6.21
CA LEU A 80 -12.41 -1.14 -7.19
C LEU A 80 -13.71 -0.34 -7.29
N THR A 81 -13.95 0.57 -6.34
CA THR A 81 -15.10 1.47 -6.25
C THR A 81 -14.67 2.82 -5.64
N GLU A 82 -15.61 3.71 -5.32
CA GLU A 82 -15.36 4.89 -4.50
C GLU A 82 -15.28 4.51 -3.01
N ASN A 83 -14.25 5.00 -2.30
CA ASN A 83 -13.96 4.61 -0.91
C ASN A 83 -13.61 5.83 -0.05
N TRP A 84 -14.57 6.74 0.13
CA TRP A 84 -14.35 7.99 0.88
C TRP A 84 -13.90 7.76 2.33
N GLU A 85 -14.17 6.59 2.94
CA GLU A 85 -13.69 6.28 4.28
C GLU A 85 -12.16 6.12 4.39
N LEU A 86 -11.46 5.96 3.26
CA LEU A 86 -10.00 5.86 3.20
C LEU A 86 -9.34 7.24 3.07
N ASP A 87 -10.10 8.29 2.77
CA ASP A 87 -9.60 9.66 2.72
C ASP A 87 -9.06 10.07 4.10
N GLU A 88 -7.97 10.83 4.12
CA GLU A 88 -7.27 11.28 5.34
C GLU A 88 -6.65 10.15 6.19
N VAL A 89 -6.83 8.88 5.80
CA VAL A 89 -6.21 7.71 6.45
C VAL A 89 -5.12 7.09 5.57
N HIS A 90 -5.36 7.04 4.26
CA HIS A 90 -4.45 6.44 3.28
C HIS A 90 -4.02 7.45 2.23
N VAL A 91 -2.71 7.59 2.03
CA VAL A 91 -2.17 8.51 1.02
C VAL A 91 -2.43 7.97 -0.38
N VAL A 92 -3.21 8.71 -1.18
CA VAL A 92 -3.38 8.45 -2.61
C VAL A 92 -2.20 9.04 -3.37
N PHE A 93 -1.46 8.22 -4.10
CA PHE A 93 -0.28 8.68 -4.84
C PHE A 93 -0.51 8.68 -6.36
N VAL A 94 -1.34 7.80 -6.91
CA VAL A 94 -1.58 7.72 -8.36
C VAL A 94 -2.99 7.23 -8.71
N LYS A 95 -3.40 7.48 -9.95
CA LYS A 95 -4.61 6.94 -10.58
C LYS A 95 -4.19 6.18 -11.84
N LEU A 96 -4.72 4.97 -12.02
CA LEU A 96 -4.53 4.14 -13.23
C LEU A 96 -5.25 4.73 -14.45
#